data_AF-A0A0X3RUB4-F1
#
_entry.id   AF-A0A0X3RUB4-F1
#
_cell.length_a   1.000
_cell.length_b   1.000
_cell.length_c   1.000
_cell.angle_alpha   90.00
_cell.angle_beta   90.00
_cell.angle_gamma   90.00
#
_symmetry.space_group_name_H-M   'P 1'
#
loop_
_entity.id
_entity.type
_entity.pdbx_description
1 polymer ?
#
loop_
_entity_poly.entity_id
_entity_poly.type
_entity_poly.pdbx_seq_one_letter_code
_entity_poly.pdbx_strand_id
1 'polypeptide(L)'
;MDTMSNGADLGFEHRRANTTARTLLHALAALLAACLVALGAATSAHAASGDGLIKVFVVPDLAQTGGQPATLQSIAASTLGDASRSEEIFDLNRGLAQKDGAALNGPEDQLHPGWILRLPQDASGPEVQLARDTGTQIASPPGPGQQTSPPDTASTTKFTIPLAAAVAVLAAILLALITAGIVARRRVRRAYATSLRAVRKVGEPMRRKRRLMQRRAAGRRFATDAESVRRAYATLDDFAPTRQQPERPVHALRVDDTGVTVWLTASDAADAPWTNIDSTRWRRPAAAGGWLTRGETTGMTSQSSVTTACLVRAGTDSDGEPVFVDLSRLDGVLSVSGDQTVARDVVHNLLAEIARTRPDTPVTVLRGADGAPALTVPTGLRELPRVETLAVSAPATGQGTVRAGASRRPVQGLVVVTGAPGEREAAELAALCGPGGAGWTGLVCGEASGAHWRWYTDANGHVDIPVLDVQLTVPA
;
A
#
# COMPACT_ATOMS: atom_id res chain seq x y z
N MET A 1 -51.57 63.76 -22.90
CA MET A 1 -52.87 63.71 -22.20
C MET A 1 -52.90 62.45 -21.38
N ASP A 2 -52.79 62.64 -20.07
CA ASP A 2 -53.79 62.19 -19.09
C ASP A 2 -53.99 60.68 -18.87
N THR A 3 -53.50 60.21 -17.71
CA THR A 3 -54.23 59.58 -16.59
C THR A 3 -55.40 58.60 -16.90
N MET A 4 -55.73 57.60 -16.08
CA MET A 4 -55.59 57.47 -14.62
C MET A 4 -55.89 56.03 -14.15
N SER A 5 -55.42 55.65 -12.95
CA SER A 5 -55.92 54.51 -12.14
C SER A 5 -55.78 53.09 -12.74
N ASN A 6 -55.86 52.00 -11.96
CA ASN A 6 -56.11 51.88 -10.52
C ASN A 6 -55.14 50.88 -9.87
N GLY A 7 -54.96 50.96 -8.55
CA GLY A 7 -54.06 50.07 -7.80
C GLY A 7 -54.77 49.09 -6.85
N ALA A 8 -53.96 48.52 -5.95
CA ALA A 8 -54.36 47.78 -4.74
C ALA A 8 -54.93 46.34 -4.89
N ASP A 9 -54.06 45.35 -5.18
CA ASP A 9 -54.22 44.00 -4.59
C ASP A 9 -52.89 43.22 -4.38
N LEU A 10 -51.88 43.86 -3.77
CA LEU A 10 -50.59 43.20 -3.43
C LEU A 10 -50.20 43.34 -1.94
N GLY A 11 -51.10 43.84 -1.09
CA GLY A 11 -50.82 44.13 0.32
C GLY A 11 -50.88 42.93 1.28
N PHE A 12 -51.64 41.88 0.94
CA PHE A 12 -51.98 40.82 1.91
C PHE A 12 -51.07 39.58 1.85
N GLU A 13 -50.62 39.15 0.67
CA GLU A 13 -49.77 37.96 0.50
C GLU A 13 -48.43 38.08 1.26
N HIS A 14 -47.74 39.22 1.10
CA HIS A 14 -46.43 39.47 1.70
C HIS A 14 -46.44 39.51 3.25
N ARG A 15 -47.61 39.70 3.89
CA ARG A 15 -47.75 39.57 5.35
C ARG A 15 -47.88 38.11 5.81
N ARG A 16 -48.44 37.19 5.01
CA ARG A 16 -48.57 35.77 5.40
C ARG A 16 -47.24 35.01 5.30
N ALA A 17 -46.46 35.23 4.25
CA ALA A 17 -45.18 34.55 4.05
C ALA A 17 -44.16 34.82 5.18
N ASN A 18 -44.15 36.05 5.72
CA ASN A 18 -43.26 36.44 6.82
C ASN A 18 -43.68 35.85 8.18
N THR A 19 -44.91 35.36 8.33
CA THR A 19 -45.35 34.69 9.57
C THR A 19 -44.89 33.23 9.60
N THR A 20 -45.06 32.49 8.50
CA THR A 20 -44.69 31.06 8.40
C THR A 20 -43.18 30.84 8.48
N ALA A 21 -42.38 31.69 7.83
CA ALA A 21 -40.92 31.66 7.96
C ALA A 21 -40.46 31.91 9.41
N ARG A 22 -41.11 32.86 10.11
CA ARG A 22 -40.80 33.14 11.52
C ARG A 22 -41.23 31.99 12.45
N THR A 23 -42.40 31.39 12.27
CA THR A 23 -42.82 30.25 13.12
C THR A 23 -41.95 29.01 12.91
N LEU A 24 -41.49 28.75 11.67
CA LEU A 24 -40.51 27.69 11.41
C LEU A 24 -39.16 27.97 12.09
N LEU A 25 -38.66 29.22 12.05
CA LEU A 25 -37.42 29.59 12.73
C LEU A 25 -37.54 29.48 14.27
N HIS A 26 -38.69 29.86 14.84
CA HIS A 26 -38.94 29.72 16.28
C HIS A 26 -39.12 28.25 16.69
N ALA A 27 -39.76 27.42 15.87
CA ALA A 27 -39.85 25.98 16.10
C ALA A 27 -38.47 25.32 16.04
N LEU A 28 -37.62 25.70 15.08
CA LEU A 28 -36.24 25.23 14.98
C LEU A 28 -35.42 25.66 16.21
N ALA A 29 -35.50 26.93 16.61
CA ALA A 29 -34.81 27.46 17.78
C ALA A 29 -35.29 26.82 19.09
N ALA A 30 -36.59 26.57 19.25
CA ALA A 30 -37.16 25.85 20.38
C ALA A 30 -36.71 24.38 20.42
N LEU A 31 -36.61 23.71 19.27
CA LEU A 31 -36.05 22.36 19.17
C LEU A 31 -34.56 22.32 19.55
N LEU A 32 -33.79 23.33 19.11
CA LEU A 32 -32.37 23.47 19.43
C LEU A 32 -32.16 23.77 20.93
N ALA A 33 -32.99 24.64 21.51
CA ALA A 33 -32.99 24.95 22.94
C ALA A 33 -33.41 23.72 23.78
N ALA A 34 -34.44 22.96 23.35
CA ALA A 34 -34.84 21.73 24.01
C ALA A 34 -33.73 20.66 23.99
N CYS A 35 -33.02 20.52 22.86
CA CYS A 35 -31.81 19.69 22.78
C CYS A 35 -30.70 20.20 23.70
N LEU A 36 -30.45 21.52 23.75
CA LEU A 36 -29.42 22.10 24.62
C LEU A 36 -29.74 21.95 26.11
N VAL A 37 -31.01 22.01 26.52
CA VAL A 37 -31.43 21.72 27.90
C VAL A 37 -31.34 20.21 28.20
N ALA A 38 -31.74 19.35 27.25
CA ALA A 38 -31.64 17.89 27.40
C ALA A 38 -30.18 17.37 27.44
N LEU A 39 -29.23 18.10 26.85
CA LEU A 39 -27.79 17.83 26.98
C LEU A 39 -27.13 18.60 28.15
N GLY A 40 -27.67 19.75 28.54
CA GLY A 40 -27.11 20.63 29.59
C GLY A 40 -27.47 20.24 31.02
N ALA A 41 -28.52 19.45 31.23
CA ALA A 41 -28.94 19.00 32.57
C ALA A 41 -27.99 17.96 33.23
N ALA A 42 -26.83 17.68 32.63
CA ALA A 42 -25.83 16.71 33.11
C ALA A 42 -24.41 17.31 33.27
N THR A 43 -24.27 18.64 33.34
CA THR A 43 -22.96 19.31 33.48
C THR A 43 -22.86 20.16 34.76
N SER A 44 -22.75 19.49 35.90
CA SER A 44 -22.04 20.02 37.08
C SER A 44 -20.73 19.24 37.25
N ALA A 45 -19.93 19.22 36.19
CA ALA A 45 -18.62 18.58 36.15
C ALA A 45 -17.53 19.62 36.48
N HIS A 46 -16.68 19.29 37.45
CA HIS A 46 -15.53 20.11 37.86
C HIS A 46 -14.54 20.26 36.70
N ALA A 47 -13.88 21.42 36.58
CA ALA A 47 -12.87 21.63 35.55
C ALA A 47 -11.61 20.79 35.85
N ALA A 48 -11.39 19.73 35.06
CA ALA A 48 -10.20 18.90 35.11
C ALA A 48 -9.79 18.50 33.68
N SER A 49 -8.51 18.67 33.35
CA SER A 49 -7.97 18.42 32.01
C SER A 49 -7.75 16.93 31.74
N GLY A 50 -8.01 16.50 30.50
CA GLY A 50 -7.68 15.15 30.04
C GLY A 50 -8.28 14.83 28.68
N ASP A 51 -7.51 15.03 27.59
CA ASP A 51 -7.85 14.41 26.30
C ASP A 51 -7.70 12.89 26.43
N GLY A 52 -8.58 12.13 25.77
CA GLY A 52 -8.72 10.67 25.92
C GLY A 52 -7.60 9.85 25.25
N LEU A 53 -6.38 10.37 25.24
CA LEU A 53 -5.20 9.82 24.60
C LEU A 53 -4.37 9.03 25.62
N ILE A 54 -4.21 7.74 25.37
CA ILE A 54 -3.27 6.87 26.07
C ILE A 54 -2.00 6.70 25.23
N LYS A 55 -0.85 6.62 25.89
CA LYS A 55 0.41 6.24 25.25
C LYS A 55 0.40 4.74 25.00
N VAL A 56 0.87 4.33 23.82
CA VAL A 56 0.96 2.92 23.41
C VAL A 56 2.28 2.64 22.70
N PHE A 57 2.75 1.40 22.85
CA PHE A 57 3.81 0.79 22.07
C PHE A 57 3.19 -0.19 21.07
N VAL A 58 3.79 -0.35 19.89
CA VAL A 58 3.43 -1.42 18.95
C VAL A 58 4.62 -2.35 18.86
N VAL A 59 4.44 -3.62 19.22
CA VAL A 59 5.54 -4.61 19.25
C VAL A 59 6.08 -4.79 17.82
N PRO A 60 7.38 -4.55 17.56
CA PRO A 60 7.95 -4.67 16.23
C PRO A 60 8.04 -6.12 15.75
N ASP A 61 8.35 -6.30 14.47
CA ASP A 61 8.66 -7.61 13.90
C ASP A 61 10.09 -8.03 14.28
N LEU A 62 10.33 -9.34 14.45
CA LEU A 62 11.66 -9.90 14.65
C LEU A 62 12.63 -9.50 13.52
N ALA A 63 12.12 -9.34 12.30
CA ALA A 63 12.88 -8.83 11.16
C ALA A 63 13.36 -7.37 11.34
N GLN A 64 12.70 -6.57 12.17
CA GLN A 64 13.06 -5.18 12.48
C GLN A 64 13.98 -5.09 13.70
N THR A 65 13.88 -6.03 14.65
CA THR A 65 14.67 -6.09 15.90
C THR A 65 15.93 -6.97 15.76
N GLY A 66 16.44 -7.18 14.55
CA GLY A 66 17.66 -7.96 14.30
C GLY A 66 17.61 -9.42 14.76
N GLY A 67 16.42 -10.01 14.81
CA GLY A 67 16.18 -11.38 15.28
C GLY A 67 16.02 -11.55 16.78
N GLN A 68 16.11 -10.48 17.59
CA GLN A 68 15.82 -10.54 19.03
C GLN A 68 14.32 -10.29 19.31
N PRO A 69 13.65 -11.08 20.16
CA PRO A 69 12.28 -10.80 20.57
C PRO A 69 12.24 -9.60 21.53
N ALA A 70 11.29 -8.69 21.31
CA ALA A 70 11.02 -7.62 22.27
C ALA A 70 10.45 -8.21 23.57
N THR A 71 10.97 -7.78 24.71
CA THR A 71 10.49 -8.15 26.05
C THR A 71 9.93 -6.94 26.77
N LEU A 72 9.13 -7.14 27.83
CA LEU A 72 8.61 -6.03 28.63
C LEU A 72 9.75 -5.20 29.26
N GLN A 73 10.87 -5.83 29.59
CA GLN A 73 12.07 -5.18 30.11
C GLN A 73 12.79 -4.34 29.04
N SER A 74 12.89 -4.83 27.79
CA SER A 74 13.49 -4.02 26.71
C SER A 74 12.60 -2.83 26.33
N ILE A 75 11.28 -2.98 26.37
CA ILE A 75 10.32 -1.89 26.10
C ILE A 75 10.31 -0.87 27.25
N ALA A 76 10.41 -1.32 28.51
CA ALA A 76 10.56 -0.42 29.66
C ALA A 76 11.90 0.35 29.59
N ALA A 77 12.99 -0.30 29.21
CA ALA A 77 14.26 0.37 28.96
C ALA A 77 14.18 1.43 27.83
N SER A 78 13.52 1.13 26.70
CA SER A 78 13.45 2.06 25.57
C SER A 78 12.39 3.17 25.70
N THR A 79 11.35 2.97 26.51
CA THR A 79 10.23 3.93 26.65
C THR A 79 10.07 4.57 28.03
N LEU A 80 10.59 3.96 29.10
CA LEU A 80 10.60 4.51 30.47
C LEU A 80 12.01 4.87 30.95
N GLY A 81 13.05 4.48 30.22
CA GLY A 81 14.46 4.66 30.60
C GLY A 81 14.94 3.67 31.67
N ASP A 82 14.10 2.75 32.11
CA ASP A 82 14.36 1.82 33.21
C ASP A 82 13.69 0.46 32.93
N ALA A 83 14.51 -0.60 32.84
CA ALA A 83 14.04 -1.95 32.58
C ALA A 83 13.21 -2.56 33.73
N SER A 84 13.38 -2.08 34.97
CA SER A 84 12.69 -2.61 36.15
C SER A 84 11.19 -2.28 36.14
N ARG A 85 10.80 -1.17 35.49
CA ARG A 85 9.41 -0.71 35.35
C ARG A 85 8.58 -1.53 34.35
N SER A 86 9.08 -2.69 33.92
CA SER A 86 8.35 -3.64 33.07
C SER A 86 7.02 -4.13 33.69
N GLU A 87 6.92 -4.15 35.02
CA GLU A 87 5.68 -4.55 35.73
C GLU A 87 4.53 -3.55 35.52
N GLU A 88 4.81 -2.25 35.42
CA GLU A 88 3.78 -1.24 35.10
C GLU A 88 3.19 -1.46 33.70
N ILE A 89 4.02 -1.85 32.73
CA ILE A 89 3.58 -2.19 31.37
C ILE A 89 2.78 -3.51 31.39
N PHE A 90 3.16 -4.48 32.22
CA PHE A 90 2.40 -5.73 32.38
C PHE A 90 1.01 -5.48 32.97
N ASP A 91 0.90 -4.78 34.10
CA ASP A 91 -0.37 -4.50 34.77
C ASP A 91 -1.35 -3.70 33.90
N LEU A 92 -0.85 -2.75 33.11
CA LEU A 92 -1.66 -1.99 32.14
C LEU A 92 -2.20 -2.84 30.98
N ASN A 93 -1.67 -4.05 30.75
CA ASN A 93 -2.01 -4.89 29.60
C ASN A 93 -2.52 -6.30 29.94
N ARG A 94 -2.43 -6.74 31.20
CA ARG A 94 -2.84 -8.09 31.62
C ARG A 94 -4.31 -8.35 31.27
N GLY A 95 -4.56 -9.43 30.51
CA GLY A 95 -5.89 -9.84 30.06
C GLY A 95 -6.50 -9.00 28.94
N LEU A 96 -5.78 -8.03 28.35
CA LEU A 96 -6.28 -7.30 27.19
C LEU A 96 -6.17 -8.16 25.92
N ALA A 97 -7.32 -8.47 25.33
CA ALA A 97 -7.39 -9.23 24.07
C ALA A 97 -6.81 -8.43 22.89
N GLN A 98 -5.80 -9.00 22.25
CA GLN A 98 -5.06 -8.46 21.11
C GLN A 98 -5.70 -8.86 19.77
N LYS A 99 -5.15 -8.33 18.68
CA LYS A 99 -5.69 -8.49 17.30
C LYS A 99 -5.73 -9.96 16.81
N ASP A 100 -4.81 -10.78 17.29
CA ASP A 100 -4.71 -12.23 17.04
C ASP A 100 -5.65 -13.07 17.93
N GLY A 101 -6.30 -12.45 18.92
CA GLY A 101 -7.15 -13.12 19.90
C GLY A 101 -6.42 -13.64 21.14
N ALA A 102 -5.10 -13.49 21.21
CA ALA A 102 -4.32 -13.76 22.41
C ALA A 102 -4.41 -12.59 23.41
N ALA A 103 -3.83 -12.76 24.59
CA ALA A 103 -3.70 -11.71 25.61
C ALA A 103 -2.42 -11.95 26.41
N LEU A 104 -1.87 -10.89 27.01
CA LEU A 104 -0.77 -10.98 27.95
C LEU A 104 -1.30 -11.46 29.31
N ASN A 105 -0.81 -12.57 29.86
CA ASN A 105 -1.32 -13.16 31.11
C ASN A 105 -0.23 -13.28 32.19
N GLY A 106 0.99 -13.67 31.80
CA GLY A 106 2.20 -13.71 32.61
C GLY A 106 3.22 -12.61 32.26
N PRO A 107 4.18 -12.29 33.15
CA PRO A 107 5.23 -11.28 32.91
C PRO A 107 6.35 -11.78 31.99
N GLU A 108 6.44 -13.10 31.80
CA GLU A 108 7.41 -13.77 30.91
C GLU A 108 6.74 -14.31 29.63
N ASP A 109 5.46 -14.00 29.40
CA ASP A 109 4.76 -14.35 28.16
C ASP A 109 5.44 -13.69 26.96
N GLN A 110 5.62 -14.44 25.87
CA GLN A 110 6.21 -13.91 24.64
C GLN A 110 5.31 -12.86 23.99
N LEU A 111 5.83 -11.66 23.77
CA LEU A 111 5.14 -10.59 23.05
C LEU A 111 5.13 -10.90 21.54
N HIS A 112 3.93 -10.98 20.94
CA HIS A 112 3.83 -11.21 19.50
C HIS A 112 3.97 -9.90 18.69
N PRO A 113 4.61 -9.93 17.49
CA PRO A 113 4.65 -8.80 16.57
C PRO A 113 3.27 -8.21 16.26
N GLY A 114 3.16 -6.89 16.30
CA GLY A 114 1.93 -6.15 16.04
C GLY A 114 0.91 -6.14 17.19
N TRP A 115 1.23 -6.68 18.38
CA TRP A 115 0.50 -6.37 19.61
C TRP A 115 0.61 -4.88 19.95
N ILE A 116 -0.45 -4.33 20.54
CA ILE A 116 -0.50 -2.94 21.00
C ILE A 116 -0.52 -2.94 22.53
N LEU A 117 0.56 -2.47 23.14
CA LEU A 117 0.71 -2.38 24.59
C LEU A 117 0.45 -0.95 25.06
N ARG A 118 -0.38 -0.78 26.08
CA ARG A 118 -0.54 0.47 26.84
C ARG A 118 0.74 0.78 27.61
N LEU A 119 1.12 2.05 27.68
CA LEU A 119 2.27 2.53 28.44
C LEU A 119 1.85 3.52 29.54
N PRO A 120 2.65 3.66 30.62
CA PRO A 120 2.55 4.76 31.57
C PRO A 120 2.55 6.15 30.91
N GLN A 121 1.94 7.15 31.57
CA GLN A 121 1.75 8.49 31.00
C GLN A 121 3.05 9.28 30.81
N ASP A 122 4.11 8.93 31.52
CA ASP A 122 5.45 9.50 31.42
C ASP A 122 6.29 8.92 30.26
N ALA A 123 5.90 7.75 29.71
CA ALA A 123 6.66 7.04 28.69
C ALA A 123 7.01 7.90 27.46
N SER A 124 8.26 7.88 27.03
CA SER A 124 8.80 8.79 26.03
C SER A 124 9.85 8.10 25.16
N GLY A 125 9.76 8.26 23.85
CA GLY A 125 10.67 7.63 22.88
C GLY A 125 10.11 7.70 21.45
N PRO A 126 10.91 7.39 20.41
CA PRO A 126 10.48 7.50 19.01
C PRO A 126 9.38 6.48 18.64
N GLU A 127 9.27 5.38 19.38
CA GLU A 127 8.30 4.30 19.17
C GLU A 127 6.97 4.52 19.93
N VAL A 128 6.90 5.52 20.81
CA VAL A 128 5.72 5.81 21.65
C VAL A 128 4.67 6.56 20.84
N GLN A 129 3.51 5.94 20.66
CA GLN A 129 2.39 6.47 19.89
C GLN A 129 1.24 6.91 20.81
N LEU A 130 0.38 7.81 20.33
CA LEU A 130 -0.82 8.25 21.04
C LEU A 130 -2.07 7.62 20.39
N ALA A 131 -2.82 6.85 21.17
CA ALA A 131 -4.06 6.20 20.75
C ALA A 131 -5.24 6.68 21.61
N ARG A 132 -6.45 6.75 21.04
CA ARG A 132 -7.65 7.04 21.84
C ARG A 132 -8.14 5.79 22.55
N ASP A 133 -8.32 5.85 23.86
CA ASP A 133 -8.88 4.71 24.58
C ASP A 133 -10.35 4.49 24.20
N THR A 134 -10.68 3.25 23.84
CA THR A 134 -12.05 2.79 23.55
C THR A 134 -12.44 1.61 24.47
N GLY A 135 -11.62 1.35 25.50
CA GLY A 135 -11.83 0.33 26.51
C GLY A 135 -13.02 0.67 27.40
N THR A 136 -13.98 -0.26 27.48
CA THR A 136 -15.06 -0.17 28.47
C THR A 136 -14.52 -0.55 29.84
N GLN A 137 -14.42 0.40 30.76
CA GLN A 137 -14.09 0.09 32.16
C GLN A 137 -15.13 -0.88 32.74
N ILE A 138 -14.67 -2.06 33.14
CA ILE A 138 -15.41 -2.96 34.04
C ILE A 138 -14.85 -2.67 35.44
N ALA A 139 -15.62 -1.96 36.26
CA ALA A 139 -15.25 -1.71 37.64
C ALA A 139 -15.35 -3.00 38.46
N SER A 140 -14.26 -3.37 39.14
CA SER A 140 -14.25 -4.46 40.12
C SER A 140 -14.72 -3.97 41.51
N PRO A 141 -15.23 -4.86 42.39
CA PRO A 141 -15.94 -4.44 43.62
C PRO A 141 -14.99 -3.99 44.76
N PRO A 142 -15.50 -3.25 45.76
CA PRO A 142 -14.70 -2.77 46.89
C PRO A 142 -14.37 -3.88 47.90
N GLY A 143 -13.12 -3.91 48.37
CA GLY A 143 -12.70 -4.67 49.55
C GLY A 143 -13.15 -3.99 50.87
N PRO A 144 -13.44 -4.76 51.94
CA PRO A 144 -14.08 -4.21 53.14
C PRO A 144 -13.12 -3.76 54.25
N GLY A 145 -13.52 -2.73 54.97
CA GLY A 145 -13.34 -2.63 56.41
C GLY A 145 -12.19 -1.75 56.94
N GLN A 146 -12.57 -0.61 57.53
CA GLN A 146 -12.46 -0.49 58.98
C GLN A 146 -13.50 0.50 59.54
N GLN A 147 -13.90 0.28 60.79
CA GLN A 147 -14.93 1.07 61.50
C GLN A 147 -14.27 2.01 62.50
N THR A 148 -14.73 3.26 62.58
CA THR A 148 -14.86 4.00 63.85
C THR A 148 -15.88 5.13 63.69
N SER A 149 -16.76 5.32 64.69
CA SER A 149 -17.82 6.34 64.78
C SER A 149 -18.52 6.22 66.15
N PRO A 150 -19.40 7.16 66.55
CA PRO A 150 -19.54 8.55 66.08
C PRO A 150 -18.65 9.42 67.01
N PRO A 151 -19.06 10.45 67.80
CA PRO A 151 -20.34 11.16 67.93
C PRO A 151 -20.55 12.16 66.75
N ASP A 152 -21.53 13.07 66.68
CA ASP A 152 -22.49 13.53 67.70
C ASP A 152 -23.87 13.92 67.13
N THR A 153 -24.66 14.51 68.01
CA THR A 153 -26.10 14.79 68.06
C THR A 153 -26.61 15.89 67.11
N ALA A 154 -27.62 15.56 66.27
CA ALA A 154 -28.79 16.43 66.03
C ALA A 154 -30.01 15.72 65.40
N SER A 155 -31.17 15.95 66.01
CA SER A 155 -32.58 15.73 65.60
C SER A 155 -32.97 16.31 64.22
N THR A 156 -34.12 16.04 63.57
CA THR A 156 -35.19 15.00 63.64
C THR A 156 -36.18 15.23 62.48
N THR A 157 -36.78 14.17 61.91
CA THR A 157 -38.22 14.01 61.54
C THR A 157 -38.39 12.86 60.53
N LYS A 158 -39.43 12.02 60.67
CA LYS A 158 -39.73 10.91 59.74
C LYS A 158 -41.20 10.93 59.31
N PHE A 159 -41.45 10.92 58.00
CA PHE A 159 -42.76 10.54 57.43
C PHE A 159 -42.73 9.05 57.04
N THR A 160 -43.74 8.28 57.45
CA THR A 160 -43.82 6.83 57.20
C THR A 160 -44.68 6.50 55.98
N ILE A 161 -44.03 6.24 54.84
CA ILE A 161 -44.65 5.63 53.66
C ILE A 161 -44.65 4.09 53.86
N PRO A 162 -45.74 3.36 53.54
CA PRO A 162 -45.78 1.90 53.68
C PRO A 162 -44.78 1.23 52.72
N LEU A 163 -43.76 0.60 53.31
CA LEU A 163 -42.54 0.11 52.64
C LEU A 163 -42.81 -0.77 51.41
N ALA A 164 -43.81 -1.66 51.47
CA ALA A 164 -44.13 -2.59 50.39
C ALA A 164 -44.53 -1.89 49.08
N ALA A 165 -45.27 -0.78 49.15
CA ALA A 165 -45.68 -0.02 47.97
C ALA A 165 -44.49 0.66 47.29
N ALA A 166 -43.57 1.23 48.09
CA ALA A 166 -42.34 1.85 47.58
C ALA A 166 -41.45 0.82 46.88
N VAL A 167 -41.25 -0.36 47.48
CA VAL A 167 -40.42 -1.44 46.89
C VAL A 167 -41.01 -1.95 45.57
N ALA A 168 -42.33 -2.15 45.48
CA ALA A 168 -42.98 -2.60 44.25
C ALA A 168 -42.83 -1.59 43.09
N VAL A 169 -43.02 -0.30 43.37
CA VAL A 169 -42.85 0.78 42.38
C VAL A 169 -41.38 0.89 41.93
N LEU A 170 -40.43 0.82 42.87
CA LEU A 170 -38.99 0.84 42.56
C LEU A 170 -38.59 -0.37 41.70
N ALA A 171 -39.06 -1.57 42.01
CA ALA A 171 -38.78 -2.78 41.22
C ALA A 171 -39.32 -2.67 39.78
N ALA A 172 -40.54 -2.15 39.60
CA ALA A 172 -41.14 -1.93 38.28
C ALA A 172 -40.36 -0.88 37.45
N ILE A 173 -39.94 0.23 38.07
CA ILE A 173 -39.11 1.26 37.43
C ILE A 173 -37.75 0.68 37.02
N LEU A 174 -37.10 -0.08 37.91
CA LEU A 174 -35.78 -0.66 37.67
C LEU A 174 -35.82 -1.70 36.53
N LEU A 175 -36.86 -2.54 36.48
CA LEU A 175 -37.10 -3.47 35.36
C LEU A 175 -37.35 -2.73 34.03
N ALA A 176 -38.13 -1.65 34.05
CA ALA A 176 -38.39 -0.82 32.86
C ALA A 176 -37.09 -0.17 32.34
N LEU A 177 -36.25 0.36 33.23
CA LEU A 177 -34.94 0.93 32.89
C LEU A 177 -33.96 -0.11 32.33
N ILE A 178 -33.90 -1.32 32.92
CA ILE A 178 -33.12 -2.45 32.37
C ILE A 178 -33.60 -2.79 30.95
N THR A 179 -34.92 -2.91 30.75
CA THR A 179 -35.51 -3.28 29.46
C THR A 179 -35.24 -2.20 28.40
N ALA A 180 -35.41 -0.92 28.76
CA ALA A 180 -35.08 0.22 27.90
C ALA A 180 -33.59 0.23 27.54
N GLY A 181 -32.70 0.00 28.51
CA GLY A 181 -31.25 -0.10 28.30
C GLY A 181 -30.85 -1.25 27.37
N ILE A 182 -31.48 -2.41 27.49
CA ILE A 182 -31.26 -3.57 26.60
C ILE A 182 -31.75 -3.25 25.17
N VAL A 183 -32.95 -2.65 25.01
CA VAL A 183 -33.49 -2.29 23.70
C VAL A 183 -32.65 -1.19 23.04
N ALA A 184 -32.20 -0.18 23.79
CA ALA A 184 -31.30 0.86 23.32
C ALA A 184 -29.95 0.26 22.86
N ARG A 185 -29.30 -0.56 23.71
CA ARG A 185 -28.05 -1.27 23.35
C ARG A 185 -28.23 -2.14 22.10
N ARG A 186 -29.37 -2.83 21.92
CA ARG A 186 -29.68 -3.62 20.72
C ARG A 186 -29.90 -2.75 19.47
N ARG A 187 -30.56 -1.60 19.57
CA ARG A 187 -30.70 -0.64 18.45
C ARG A 187 -29.36 -0.03 18.05
N VAL A 188 -28.58 0.45 19.02
CA VAL A 188 -27.25 1.04 18.79
C VAL A 188 -26.28 0.02 18.15
N ARG A 189 -26.22 -1.22 18.66
CA ARG A 189 -25.38 -2.28 18.04
C ARG A 189 -25.78 -2.59 16.59
N ARG A 190 -27.08 -2.58 16.26
CA ARG A 190 -27.54 -2.76 14.87
C ARG A 190 -27.14 -1.58 13.98
N ALA A 191 -27.36 -0.35 14.44
CA ALA A 191 -26.96 0.87 13.72
C ALA A 191 -25.45 0.92 13.46
N TYR A 192 -24.64 0.64 14.49
CA TYR A 192 -23.18 0.58 14.40
C TYR A 192 -22.71 -0.48 13.38
N ALA A 193 -23.31 -1.67 13.39
CA ALA A 193 -23.01 -2.73 12.42
C ALA A 193 -23.35 -2.34 10.96
N THR A 194 -24.43 -1.59 10.73
CA THR A 194 -24.73 -1.02 9.40
C THR A 194 -23.73 0.08 9.01
N SER A 195 -23.35 0.97 9.94
CA SER A 195 -22.36 2.02 9.68
C SER A 195 -20.99 1.45 9.35
N LEU A 196 -20.53 0.40 10.05
CA LEU A 196 -19.25 -0.26 9.75
C LEU A 196 -19.24 -0.86 8.33
N ARG A 197 -20.37 -1.44 7.89
CA ARG A 197 -20.53 -1.97 6.52
C ARG A 197 -20.54 -0.86 5.47
N ALA A 198 -21.14 0.29 5.77
CA ALA A 198 -21.09 1.46 4.88
C ALA A 198 -19.66 2.02 4.77
N VAL A 199 -18.96 2.23 5.89
CA VAL A 199 -17.56 2.70 5.92
C VAL A 199 -16.63 1.75 5.15
N ARG A 200 -16.77 0.43 5.32
CA ARG A 200 -16.01 -0.56 4.54
C ARG A 200 -16.30 -0.48 3.03
N LYS A 201 -17.56 -0.28 2.62
CA LYS A 201 -17.93 -0.08 1.21
C LYS A 201 -17.38 1.23 0.60
N VAL A 202 -17.21 2.28 1.40
CA VAL A 202 -16.61 3.56 0.94
C VAL A 202 -15.08 3.52 0.96
N GLY A 203 -14.48 2.68 1.81
CA GLY A 203 -13.02 2.52 1.91
C GLY A 203 -12.36 2.07 0.62
N GLU A 204 -12.88 1.04 -0.06
CA GLU A 204 -12.26 0.49 -1.27
C GLU A 204 -12.21 1.43 -2.49
N PRO A 205 -13.27 2.15 -2.91
CA PRO A 205 -13.16 3.10 -4.02
C PRO A 205 -12.15 4.23 -3.70
N MET A 206 -12.04 4.65 -2.43
CA MET A 206 -11.03 5.64 -2.02
C MET A 206 -9.61 5.07 -2.03
N ARG A 207 -9.42 3.81 -1.59
CA ARG A 207 -8.14 3.08 -1.70
C ARG A 207 -7.73 2.89 -3.17
N ARG A 208 -8.65 2.48 -4.05
CA ARG A 208 -8.40 2.32 -5.49
C ARG A 208 -8.04 3.66 -6.16
N LYS A 209 -8.74 4.75 -5.80
CA LYS A 209 -8.38 6.11 -6.25
C LYS A 209 -6.98 6.52 -5.80
N ARG A 210 -6.59 6.21 -4.55
CA ARG A 210 -5.23 6.49 -4.04
C ARG A 210 -4.17 5.67 -4.78
N ARG A 211 -4.37 4.36 -4.96
CA ARG A 211 -3.47 3.50 -5.76
C ARG A 211 -3.29 4.06 -7.17
N LEU A 212 -4.37 4.40 -7.88
CA LEU A 212 -4.29 4.99 -9.22
C LEU A 212 -3.53 6.33 -9.24
N MET A 213 -3.69 7.18 -8.22
CA MET A 213 -2.92 8.42 -8.09
C MET A 213 -1.42 8.16 -7.86
N GLN A 214 -1.06 7.13 -7.09
CA GLN A 214 0.33 6.70 -6.86
C GLN A 214 0.95 6.14 -8.15
N ARG A 215 0.28 5.22 -8.84
CA ARG A 215 0.72 4.66 -10.14
C ARG A 215 0.96 5.77 -11.18
N ARG A 216 0.03 6.72 -11.29
CA ARG A 216 0.19 7.93 -12.14
C ARG A 216 1.33 8.84 -11.74
N ALA A 217 1.67 8.91 -10.45
CA ALA A 217 2.81 9.68 -9.96
C ALA A 217 4.15 9.00 -10.34
N ALA A 218 4.23 7.67 -10.25
CA ALA A 218 5.39 6.91 -10.73
C ALA A 218 5.61 7.11 -12.23
N GLY A 219 4.56 7.02 -13.06
CA GLY A 219 4.66 7.28 -14.51
C GLY A 219 5.18 8.69 -14.85
N ARG A 220 4.71 9.72 -14.13
CA ARG A 220 5.25 11.09 -14.28
C ARG A 220 6.69 11.22 -13.84
N ARG A 221 7.09 10.56 -12.72
CA ARG A 221 8.50 10.53 -12.29
C ARG A 221 9.39 9.91 -13.37
N PHE A 222 9.03 8.73 -13.89
CA PHE A 222 9.81 8.03 -14.92
C PHE A 222 9.96 8.87 -16.20
N ALA A 223 8.91 9.60 -16.61
CA ALA A 223 8.96 10.47 -17.79
C ALA A 223 9.96 11.65 -17.65
N THR A 224 10.23 12.12 -16.43
CA THR A 224 11.20 13.21 -16.15
C THR A 224 12.57 12.72 -15.71
N ASP A 225 12.63 11.52 -15.12
CA ASP A 225 13.85 10.95 -14.55
C ASP A 225 14.68 10.25 -15.63
N ALA A 226 15.51 11.03 -16.31
CA ALA A 226 16.57 10.54 -17.18
C ALA A 226 17.87 10.19 -16.42
N GLU A 227 17.94 10.50 -15.12
CA GLU A 227 19.13 10.25 -14.31
C GLU A 227 19.23 8.77 -13.97
N SER A 228 18.18 8.17 -13.36
CA SER A 228 18.18 6.74 -13.01
C SER A 228 18.51 5.83 -14.18
N VAL A 229 18.03 6.19 -15.38
CA VAL A 229 18.36 5.51 -16.64
C VAL A 229 19.85 5.56 -16.93
N ARG A 230 20.51 6.73 -16.82
CA ARG A 230 21.95 6.85 -17.01
C ARG A 230 22.73 6.08 -15.94
N ARG A 231 22.28 6.12 -14.67
CA ARG A 231 22.86 5.34 -13.56
C ARG A 231 22.78 3.84 -13.84
N ALA A 232 21.67 3.38 -14.38
CA ALA A 232 21.40 1.99 -14.74
C ALA A 232 22.35 1.49 -15.86
N TYR A 233 22.44 2.21 -16.98
CA TYR A 233 23.36 1.84 -18.07
C TYR A 233 24.83 1.93 -17.64
N ALA A 234 25.22 2.94 -16.84
CA ALA A 234 26.58 3.04 -16.31
C ALA A 234 26.94 1.88 -15.34
N THR A 235 25.95 1.29 -14.67
CA THR A 235 26.17 0.13 -13.80
C THR A 235 26.50 -1.14 -14.59
N LEU A 236 26.02 -1.28 -15.83
CA LEU A 236 26.33 -2.46 -16.66
C LEU A 236 27.82 -2.55 -17.04
N ASP A 237 28.53 -1.41 -17.08
CA ASP A 237 29.96 -1.37 -17.42
C ASP A 237 30.84 -2.04 -16.33
N ASP A 238 30.37 -2.16 -15.08
CA ASP A 238 31.03 -2.96 -14.01
C ASP A 238 30.99 -4.49 -14.28
N PHE A 239 30.06 -4.95 -15.14
CA PHE A 239 29.77 -6.37 -15.40
C PHE A 239 30.03 -6.79 -16.86
N ALA A 240 30.50 -5.85 -17.68
CA ALA A 240 30.87 -6.07 -19.08
C ALA A 240 32.02 -7.10 -19.22
N PRO A 241 32.07 -7.84 -20.34
CA PRO A 241 33.14 -8.82 -20.58
C PRO A 241 34.51 -8.16 -20.70
N THR A 242 35.53 -8.80 -20.13
CA THR A 242 36.94 -8.37 -20.23
C THR A 242 37.78 -9.45 -20.94
N ARG A 243 39.09 -9.21 -21.14
CA ARG A 243 39.99 -10.25 -21.67
C ARG A 243 40.19 -11.44 -20.74
N GLN A 244 39.80 -11.34 -19.47
CA GLN A 244 40.06 -12.35 -18.43
C GLN A 244 38.79 -12.92 -17.79
N GLN A 245 37.64 -12.27 -17.95
CA GLN A 245 36.36 -12.67 -17.40
C GLN A 245 35.25 -12.50 -18.46
N PRO A 246 34.32 -13.47 -18.62
CA PRO A 246 33.14 -13.32 -19.46
C PRO A 246 32.18 -12.26 -18.90
N GLU A 247 31.14 -11.90 -19.67
CA GLU A 247 30.06 -11.03 -19.17
C GLU A 247 29.40 -11.70 -17.96
N ARG A 248 29.19 -10.96 -16.87
CA ARG A 248 28.39 -11.40 -15.70
C ARG A 248 26.92 -11.03 -15.92
N PRO A 249 25.97 -11.99 -15.99
CA PRO A 249 24.57 -11.68 -16.30
C PRO A 249 23.83 -10.86 -15.22
N VAL A 250 23.86 -9.53 -15.34
CA VAL A 250 22.89 -8.64 -14.67
C VAL A 250 21.52 -8.81 -15.33
N HIS A 251 20.56 -9.40 -14.62
CA HIS A 251 19.19 -9.63 -15.12
C HIS A 251 18.25 -8.46 -14.83
N ALA A 252 18.46 -7.82 -13.68
CA ALA A 252 17.72 -6.65 -13.21
C ALA A 252 18.60 -5.77 -12.31
N LEU A 253 18.18 -4.53 -12.10
CA LEU A 253 18.81 -3.62 -11.15
C LEU A 253 17.80 -2.62 -10.57
N ARG A 254 18.09 -2.13 -9.37
CA ARG A 254 17.35 -1.07 -8.66
C ARG A 254 18.28 0.11 -8.46
N VAL A 255 17.84 1.29 -8.87
CA VAL A 255 18.58 2.55 -8.66
C VAL A 255 17.87 3.34 -7.57
N ASP A 256 18.59 3.68 -6.49
CA ASP A 256 18.10 4.54 -5.41
C ASP A 256 19.13 5.65 -5.10
N ASP A 257 18.77 6.64 -4.30
CA ASP A 257 19.64 7.78 -3.97
C ASP A 257 20.93 7.36 -3.21
N THR A 258 20.84 6.34 -2.35
CA THR A 258 21.99 5.83 -1.58
C THR A 258 22.90 4.86 -2.34
N GLY A 259 22.48 4.32 -3.50
CA GLY A 259 23.29 3.37 -4.26
C GLY A 259 22.58 2.67 -5.42
N VAL A 260 23.10 1.51 -5.81
CA VAL A 260 22.49 0.62 -6.82
C VAL A 260 22.52 -0.82 -6.29
N THR A 261 21.45 -1.58 -6.50
CA THR A 261 21.41 -3.04 -6.29
C THR A 261 21.25 -3.73 -7.63
N VAL A 262 22.00 -4.81 -7.89
CA VAL A 262 21.88 -5.65 -9.10
C VAL A 262 21.47 -7.08 -8.74
N TRP A 263 20.76 -7.74 -9.65
CA TRP A 263 20.39 -9.15 -9.59
C TRP A 263 21.28 -9.91 -10.57
N LEU A 264 22.14 -10.79 -10.05
CA LEU A 264 23.01 -11.68 -10.82
C LEU A 264 22.46 -13.12 -10.79
N THR A 265 23.09 -14.04 -11.53
CA THR A 265 22.83 -15.48 -11.37
C THR A 265 23.40 -15.94 -10.03
N ALA A 266 22.78 -16.94 -9.38
CA ALA A 266 23.23 -17.42 -8.06
C ALA A 266 24.61 -18.13 -8.05
N SER A 267 25.22 -18.31 -9.22
CA SER A 267 26.61 -18.74 -9.43
C SER A 267 27.62 -17.59 -9.45
N ASP A 268 27.15 -16.35 -9.59
CA ASP A 268 27.98 -15.22 -9.99
C ASP A 268 28.34 -14.35 -8.78
N ALA A 269 29.62 -14.01 -8.65
CA ALA A 269 30.12 -13.10 -7.64
C ALA A 269 30.47 -11.74 -8.22
N ALA A 270 30.28 -10.68 -7.42
CA ALA A 270 30.75 -9.33 -7.71
C ALA A 270 31.86 -8.93 -6.73
N ASP A 271 32.91 -8.30 -7.26
CA ASP A 271 34.06 -7.85 -6.48
C ASP A 271 33.79 -6.50 -5.80
N ALA A 272 34.60 -6.13 -4.80
CA ALA A 272 34.51 -4.82 -4.16
C ALA A 272 34.58 -3.69 -5.22
N PRO A 273 33.70 -2.68 -5.18
CA PRO A 273 32.89 -2.22 -4.03
C PRO A 273 31.51 -2.89 -3.86
N TRP A 274 31.19 -3.96 -4.60
CA TRP A 274 29.92 -4.66 -4.44
C TRP A 274 29.90 -5.51 -3.16
N THR A 275 28.78 -5.48 -2.44
CA THR A 275 28.52 -6.32 -1.27
C THR A 275 27.33 -7.23 -1.52
N ASN A 276 27.41 -8.48 -1.07
CA ASN A 276 26.32 -9.44 -1.20
C ASN A 276 25.19 -9.10 -0.21
N ILE A 277 23.94 -9.08 -0.67
CA ILE A 277 22.75 -9.00 0.19
C ILE A 277 22.20 -10.42 0.45
N ASP A 278 22.11 -11.22 -0.62
CA ASP A 278 21.64 -12.61 -0.62
C ASP A 278 22.19 -13.37 -1.84
N SER A 279 21.72 -14.60 -2.05
CA SER A 279 22.15 -15.49 -3.13
C SER A 279 22.06 -14.93 -4.55
N THR A 280 21.37 -13.82 -4.81
CA THR A 280 21.31 -13.18 -6.14
C THR A 280 21.54 -11.67 -6.15
N ARG A 281 21.25 -10.97 -5.04
CA ARG A 281 21.31 -9.51 -4.99
C ARG A 281 22.63 -9.00 -4.43
N TRP A 282 23.23 -8.04 -5.13
CA TRP A 282 24.47 -7.37 -4.77
C TRP A 282 24.28 -5.85 -4.76
N ARG A 283 24.84 -5.13 -3.78
CA ARG A 283 24.70 -3.68 -3.61
C ARG A 283 26.02 -2.93 -3.74
N ARG A 284 26.00 -1.78 -4.41
CA ARG A 284 27.09 -0.80 -4.44
C ARG A 284 26.58 0.53 -3.86
N PRO A 285 27.05 0.97 -2.69
CA PRO A 285 26.72 2.29 -2.15
C PRO A 285 27.26 3.41 -3.06
N ALA A 286 26.51 4.50 -3.22
CA ALA A 286 26.92 5.66 -4.01
C ALA A 286 28.22 6.31 -3.47
N ALA A 287 28.43 6.24 -2.15
CA ALA A 287 29.63 6.74 -1.48
C ALA A 287 30.89 5.88 -1.71
N ALA A 288 30.79 4.68 -2.29
CA ALA A 288 31.90 3.72 -2.41
C ALA A 288 32.94 4.06 -3.51
N GLY A 289 32.94 5.30 -4.02
CA GLY A 289 33.87 5.77 -5.04
C GLY A 289 33.60 5.24 -6.45
N GLY A 290 34.36 5.77 -7.42
CA GLY A 290 34.26 5.39 -8.84
C GLY A 290 32.95 5.77 -9.53
N TRP A 291 32.06 6.51 -8.86
CA TRP A 291 30.79 6.98 -9.43
C TRP A 291 30.96 8.31 -10.19
N LEU A 292 31.93 9.13 -9.78
CA LEU A 292 32.40 10.33 -10.49
C LEU A 292 33.93 10.42 -10.60
N THR A 293 34.69 9.57 -9.89
CA THR A 293 36.16 9.65 -9.78
C THR A 293 36.95 8.84 -10.81
N ARG A 294 36.36 8.52 -11.97
CA ARG A 294 37.11 8.25 -13.21
C ARG A 294 37.08 9.52 -14.06
N GLY A 295 37.96 10.46 -13.71
CA GLY A 295 37.83 11.88 -14.05
C GLY A 295 37.89 12.22 -15.54
N GLU A 296 37.01 13.15 -15.94
CA GLU A 296 37.13 14.17 -17.01
C GLU A 296 37.55 13.74 -18.43
N THR A 297 37.71 12.44 -18.69
CA THR A 297 38.19 11.90 -19.98
C THR A 297 37.34 10.76 -20.53
N THR A 298 36.42 10.21 -19.74
CA THR A 298 35.50 9.13 -20.13
C THR A 298 34.06 9.42 -19.68
N GLY A 299 33.56 10.61 -20.01
CA GLY A 299 32.17 11.03 -19.84
C GLY A 299 31.18 10.34 -20.79
N MET A 300 31.44 9.07 -21.10
CA MET A 300 30.68 8.24 -22.04
C MET A 300 30.47 6.88 -21.39
N THR A 301 29.23 6.60 -20.99
CA THR A 301 28.77 5.21 -20.82
C THR A 301 29.16 4.45 -22.07
N SER A 302 29.72 3.25 -21.93
CA SER A 302 30.27 2.53 -23.06
C SER A 302 29.20 2.40 -24.15
N GLN A 303 29.44 2.97 -25.34
CA GLN A 303 28.43 2.98 -26.41
C GLN A 303 27.97 1.56 -26.76
N SER A 304 28.85 0.57 -26.58
CA SER A 304 28.56 -0.86 -26.64
C SER A 304 27.44 -1.28 -25.67
N SER A 305 27.49 -0.88 -24.40
CA SER A 305 26.48 -1.23 -23.39
C SER A 305 25.13 -0.56 -23.68
N VAL A 306 25.12 0.71 -24.10
CA VAL A 306 23.90 1.43 -24.48
C VAL A 306 23.27 0.85 -25.76
N THR A 307 24.07 0.41 -26.72
CA THR A 307 23.57 -0.17 -27.98
C THR A 307 23.15 -1.63 -27.85
N THR A 308 23.79 -2.42 -26.99
CA THR A 308 23.49 -3.86 -26.82
C THR A 308 22.45 -4.16 -25.74
N ALA A 309 22.38 -3.40 -24.64
CA ALA A 309 21.39 -3.59 -23.59
C ALA A 309 20.03 -2.94 -23.91
N CYS A 310 18.96 -3.48 -23.33
CA CYS A 310 17.62 -2.92 -23.44
C CYS A 310 16.99 -2.83 -22.04
N LEU A 311 17.55 -1.92 -21.24
CA LEU A 311 17.07 -1.65 -19.89
C LEU A 311 15.75 -0.88 -19.94
N VAL A 312 14.72 -1.44 -19.29
CA VAL A 312 13.38 -0.85 -19.18
C VAL A 312 12.92 -0.86 -17.72
N ARG A 313 12.22 0.20 -17.28
CA ARG A 313 11.63 0.26 -15.93
C ARG A 313 10.35 -0.58 -15.88
N ALA A 314 10.39 -1.70 -15.17
CA ALA A 314 9.24 -2.60 -15.03
C ALA A 314 8.19 -2.07 -14.03
N GLY A 315 8.63 -1.30 -13.04
CA GLY A 315 7.79 -0.67 -12.03
C GLY A 315 8.62 -0.04 -10.91
N THR A 316 7.96 0.32 -9.81
CA THR A 316 8.63 0.67 -8.55
C THR A 316 8.51 -0.47 -7.53
N ASP A 317 9.44 -0.57 -6.60
CA ASP A 317 9.34 -1.50 -5.46
C ASP A 317 8.41 -0.99 -4.33
N SER A 318 8.56 -1.55 -3.12
CA SER A 318 7.86 -1.14 -1.90
C SER A 318 8.15 0.30 -1.46
N ASP A 319 9.37 0.78 -1.73
CA ASP A 319 9.89 2.05 -1.23
C ASP A 319 9.52 3.18 -2.22
N GLY A 320 9.27 2.81 -3.48
CA GLY A 320 8.90 3.71 -4.57
C GLY A 320 10.03 3.92 -5.59
N GLU A 321 11.10 3.14 -5.49
CA GLU A 321 12.31 3.28 -6.31
C GLU A 321 12.24 2.43 -7.59
N PRO A 322 12.80 2.92 -8.72
CA PRO A 322 12.69 2.26 -10.02
C PRO A 322 13.49 0.94 -10.09
N VAL A 323 12.79 -0.13 -10.48
CA VAL A 323 13.40 -1.42 -10.82
C VAL A 323 13.42 -1.59 -12.33
N PHE A 324 14.63 -1.76 -12.85
CA PHE A 324 14.95 -1.99 -14.25
C PHE A 324 15.15 -3.48 -14.53
N VAL A 325 14.72 -3.93 -15.70
CA VAL A 325 15.01 -5.27 -16.24
C VAL A 325 15.64 -5.14 -17.63
N ASP A 326 16.45 -6.12 -18.03
CA ASP A 326 17.15 -6.08 -19.32
C ASP A 326 16.50 -7.00 -20.36
N LEU A 327 15.66 -6.44 -21.24
CA LEU A 327 14.95 -7.21 -22.28
C LEU A 327 15.91 -7.84 -23.30
N SER A 328 17.16 -7.38 -23.40
CA SER A 328 18.17 -8.02 -24.26
C SER A 328 18.65 -9.38 -23.74
N ARG A 329 18.24 -9.80 -22.52
CA ARG A 329 18.44 -11.15 -21.98
C ARG A 329 17.23 -12.08 -22.12
N LEU A 330 16.12 -11.60 -22.70
CA LEU A 330 14.90 -12.39 -22.85
C LEU A 330 15.04 -13.46 -23.95
N ASP A 331 15.75 -13.14 -25.05
CA ASP A 331 15.96 -13.97 -26.25
C ASP A 331 14.71 -14.80 -26.65
N GLY A 332 13.55 -14.14 -26.67
CA GLY A 332 12.27 -14.83 -26.51
C GLY A 332 11.04 -13.94 -26.43
N VAL A 333 10.02 -14.49 -25.79
CA VAL A 333 8.71 -13.87 -25.56
C VAL A 333 8.47 -13.66 -24.07
N LEU A 334 8.07 -12.45 -23.68
CA LEU A 334 7.53 -12.11 -22.37
C LEU A 334 6.00 -12.19 -22.43
N SER A 335 5.43 -13.06 -21.60
CA SER A 335 3.99 -13.11 -21.33
C SER A 335 3.68 -12.30 -20.08
N VAL A 336 2.73 -11.37 -20.17
CA VAL A 336 2.20 -10.59 -19.05
C VAL A 336 0.72 -10.92 -18.92
N SER A 337 0.34 -11.73 -17.92
CA SER A 337 -1.04 -12.20 -17.73
C SER A 337 -1.63 -11.69 -16.40
N GLY A 338 -2.91 -12.00 -16.13
CA GLY A 338 -3.63 -11.50 -14.95
C GLY A 338 -4.67 -10.42 -15.28
N ASP A 339 -4.66 -9.28 -14.59
CA ASP A 339 -5.56 -8.15 -14.92
C ASP A 339 -5.18 -7.53 -16.27
N GLN A 340 -6.03 -7.72 -17.27
CA GLN A 340 -5.78 -7.29 -18.65
C GLN A 340 -5.66 -5.77 -18.84
N THR A 341 -6.09 -4.95 -17.86
CA THR A 341 -5.79 -3.51 -17.84
C THR A 341 -4.33 -3.30 -17.47
N VAL A 342 -3.88 -3.92 -16.38
CA VAL A 342 -2.54 -3.75 -15.82
C VAL A 342 -1.49 -4.42 -16.70
N ALA A 343 -1.79 -5.56 -17.33
CA ALA A 343 -0.92 -6.16 -18.34
C ALA A 343 -0.65 -5.21 -19.53
N ARG A 344 -1.67 -4.48 -19.98
CA ARG A 344 -1.52 -3.45 -21.03
C ARG A 344 -0.79 -2.22 -20.52
N ASP A 345 -1.03 -1.80 -19.27
CA ASP A 345 -0.26 -0.73 -18.62
C ASP A 345 1.23 -1.11 -18.58
N VAL A 346 1.59 -2.34 -18.19
CA VAL A 346 2.98 -2.85 -18.21
C VAL A 346 3.56 -2.69 -19.60
N VAL A 347 2.99 -3.34 -20.62
CA VAL A 347 3.57 -3.38 -21.97
C VAL A 347 3.67 -1.97 -22.57
N HIS A 348 2.68 -1.10 -22.36
CA HIS A 348 2.76 0.29 -22.81
C HIS A 348 3.87 1.09 -22.10
N ASN A 349 4.09 0.87 -20.79
CA ASN A 349 5.19 1.51 -20.07
C ASN A 349 6.57 1.01 -20.54
N LEU A 350 6.72 -0.29 -20.83
CA LEU A 350 7.95 -0.83 -21.42
C LEU A 350 8.22 -0.18 -22.79
N LEU A 351 7.22 -0.14 -23.68
CA LEU A 351 7.33 0.53 -24.98
C LEU A 351 7.68 2.02 -24.83
N ALA A 352 7.08 2.73 -23.87
CA ALA A 352 7.36 4.14 -23.64
C ALA A 352 8.78 4.39 -23.14
N GLU A 353 9.40 3.43 -22.43
CA GLU A 353 10.82 3.51 -22.04
C GLU A 353 11.75 3.23 -23.22
N ILE A 354 11.42 2.25 -24.06
CA ILE A 354 12.18 1.96 -25.28
C ILE A 354 12.10 3.17 -26.24
N ALA A 355 10.94 3.83 -26.35
CA ALA A 355 10.79 5.06 -27.14
C ALA A 355 11.72 6.20 -26.71
N ARG A 356 12.04 6.29 -25.40
CA ARG A 356 12.97 7.29 -24.84
C ARG A 356 14.44 6.89 -24.98
N THR A 357 14.75 5.62 -24.85
CA THR A 357 16.13 5.11 -24.74
C THR A 357 16.70 4.58 -26.06
N ARG A 358 15.83 4.11 -26.96
CA ARG A 358 16.13 3.49 -28.26
C ARG A 358 15.08 3.93 -29.30
N PRO A 359 15.07 5.22 -29.68
CA PRO A 359 14.12 5.75 -30.68
C PRO A 359 14.23 5.01 -32.02
N ASP A 360 13.17 5.10 -32.83
CA ASP A 360 13.01 4.44 -34.14
C ASP A 360 13.05 2.89 -34.14
N THR A 361 13.12 2.27 -32.95
CA THR A 361 13.01 0.82 -32.77
C THR A 361 11.70 0.32 -33.44
N PRO A 362 11.77 -0.67 -34.36
CA PRO A 362 10.61 -1.26 -35.01
C PRO A 362 9.61 -1.88 -34.03
N VAL A 363 8.33 -1.67 -34.27
CA VAL A 363 7.22 -2.31 -33.54
C VAL A 363 6.19 -2.84 -34.54
N THR A 364 5.74 -4.07 -34.36
CA THR A 364 4.59 -4.62 -35.07
C THR A 364 3.54 -5.05 -34.04
N VAL A 365 2.30 -4.57 -34.18
CA VAL A 365 1.19 -4.89 -33.28
C VAL A 365 0.28 -5.96 -33.91
N LEU A 366 0.17 -7.10 -33.24
CA LEU A 366 -0.77 -8.19 -33.54
C LEU A 366 -1.95 -8.14 -32.56
N ARG A 367 -3.13 -8.58 -33.02
CA ARG A 367 -4.28 -8.80 -32.13
C ARG A 367 -4.31 -10.25 -31.67
N GLY A 368 -4.62 -10.47 -30.41
CA GLY A 368 -4.86 -11.81 -29.86
C GLY A 368 -6.22 -12.38 -30.29
N ALA A 369 -6.40 -13.67 -29.98
CA ALA A 369 -7.62 -14.41 -30.28
C ALA A 369 -8.85 -13.93 -29.47
N ASP A 370 -8.64 -13.16 -28.40
CA ASP A 370 -9.68 -12.49 -27.62
C ASP A 370 -10.29 -11.26 -28.31
N GLY A 371 -9.72 -10.82 -29.44
CA GLY A 371 -10.17 -9.65 -30.18
C GLY A 371 -9.90 -8.32 -29.46
N ALA A 372 -9.03 -8.29 -28.45
CA ALA A 372 -8.73 -7.09 -27.67
C ALA A 372 -8.27 -5.92 -28.58
N PRO A 373 -8.58 -4.66 -28.21
CA PRO A 373 -8.19 -3.50 -29.01
C PRO A 373 -6.66 -3.41 -29.11
N ALA A 374 -6.16 -2.97 -30.27
CA ALA A 374 -4.73 -2.75 -30.47
C ALA A 374 -4.12 -1.81 -29.40
N LEU A 375 -2.82 -1.92 -29.17
CA LEU A 375 -2.11 -1.07 -28.21
C LEU A 375 -1.57 0.14 -28.95
N THR A 376 -1.78 1.34 -28.41
CA THR A 376 -1.21 2.56 -28.99
C THR A 376 0.31 2.52 -28.86
N VAL A 377 1.00 2.51 -29.99
CA VAL A 377 2.46 2.59 -30.06
C VAL A 377 2.91 4.01 -29.64
N PRO A 378 3.83 4.16 -28.67
CA PRO A 378 4.34 5.47 -28.28
C PRO A 378 5.05 6.22 -29.39
N THR A 379 4.82 7.54 -29.47
CA THR A 379 5.52 8.46 -30.38
C THR A 379 7.02 8.46 -30.09
N GLY A 380 7.82 7.92 -31.00
CA GLY A 380 9.25 7.66 -30.82
C GLY A 380 9.66 6.22 -31.16
N LEU A 381 8.69 5.29 -31.26
CA LEU A 381 8.87 4.00 -31.90
C LEU A 381 8.34 4.02 -33.34
N ARG A 382 8.88 3.15 -34.20
CA ARG A 382 8.47 3.05 -35.60
C ARG A 382 7.53 1.86 -35.78
N GLU A 383 6.23 2.13 -35.81
CA GLU A 383 5.22 1.11 -36.13
C GLU A 383 5.38 0.65 -37.59
N LEU A 384 5.48 -0.67 -37.77
CA LEU A 384 5.56 -1.35 -39.06
C LEU A 384 4.31 -2.22 -39.27
N PRO A 385 3.88 -2.43 -40.53
CA PRO A 385 2.86 -3.44 -40.86
C PRO A 385 3.28 -4.84 -40.39
N ARG A 386 2.34 -5.80 -40.41
CA ARG A 386 2.59 -7.19 -40.01
C ARG A 386 3.78 -7.75 -40.81
N VAL A 387 4.88 -8.04 -40.13
CA VAL A 387 6.09 -8.62 -40.75
C VAL A 387 5.76 -10.04 -41.16
N GLU A 388 5.64 -10.28 -42.47
CA GLU A 388 5.43 -11.61 -43.00
C GLU A 388 6.72 -12.43 -42.90
N THR A 389 6.77 -13.35 -41.94
CA THR A 389 7.82 -14.37 -41.89
C THR A 389 7.61 -15.39 -43.02
N LEU A 390 8.55 -15.39 -43.98
CA LEU A 390 8.88 -16.61 -44.71
C LEU A 390 9.17 -17.72 -43.69
N ALA A 391 8.57 -18.90 -43.90
CA ALA A 391 8.56 -19.96 -42.90
C ALA A 391 9.97 -20.52 -42.64
N VAL A 392 10.62 -20.02 -41.58
CA VAL A 392 11.85 -20.61 -41.03
C VAL A 392 11.50 -21.98 -40.45
N SER A 393 12.26 -23.00 -40.81
CA SER A 393 12.08 -24.35 -40.27
C SER A 393 12.15 -24.35 -38.74
N ALA A 394 11.24 -25.08 -38.10
CA ALA A 394 11.12 -25.08 -36.64
C ALA A 394 12.46 -25.40 -35.95
N PRO A 395 12.84 -24.66 -34.89
CA PRO A 395 14.04 -24.94 -34.14
C PRO A 395 13.95 -26.34 -33.53
N ALA A 396 15.08 -27.08 -33.57
CA ALA A 396 15.13 -28.42 -32.99
C ALA A 396 14.77 -28.38 -31.50
N THR A 397 14.01 -29.39 -31.04
CA THR A 397 13.52 -29.51 -29.66
C THR A 397 14.65 -29.78 -28.66
N GLY A 398 15.38 -28.72 -28.30
CA GLY A 398 16.38 -28.73 -27.25
C GLY A 398 15.77 -28.98 -25.88
N GLN A 399 15.71 -30.26 -25.47
CA GLN A 399 15.46 -30.63 -24.08
C GLN A 399 16.66 -30.22 -23.21
N GLY A 400 16.66 -28.98 -22.76
CA GLY A 400 17.68 -28.40 -21.88
C GLY A 400 17.08 -27.43 -20.88
N THR A 401 17.58 -27.42 -19.65
CA THR A 401 17.08 -26.56 -18.58
C THR A 401 17.40 -25.08 -18.87
N VAL A 402 16.37 -24.23 -18.83
CA VAL A 402 16.35 -22.87 -19.38
C VAL A 402 17.10 -21.84 -18.51
N ARG A 403 18.37 -22.09 -18.20
CA ARG A 403 19.25 -21.15 -17.47
C ARG A 403 20.72 -21.12 -17.92
N ALA A 404 21.23 -22.13 -18.63
CA ALA A 404 22.67 -22.27 -18.88
C ALA A 404 23.27 -21.42 -20.02
N GLY A 405 22.48 -20.56 -20.70
CA GLY A 405 22.93 -19.92 -21.94
C GLY A 405 22.09 -18.74 -22.43
N ALA A 406 21.56 -17.89 -21.53
CA ALA A 406 20.87 -16.65 -21.90
C ALA A 406 21.87 -15.59 -22.41
N SER A 407 22.39 -15.80 -23.62
CA SER A 407 23.29 -14.86 -24.28
C SER A 407 22.55 -13.56 -24.60
N ARG A 408 23.17 -12.41 -24.27
CA ARG A 408 22.64 -11.09 -24.58
C ARG A 408 22.45 -10.95 -26.09
N ARG A 409 21.23 -10.69 -26.55
CA ARG A 409 20.94 -10.30 -27.95
C ARG A 409 20.40 -8.87 -28.01
N PRO A 410 21.03 -7.97 -28.80
CA PRO A 410 20.49 -6.63 -29.00
C PRO A 410 19.08 -6.70 -29.60
N VAL A 411 18.13 -6.00 -28.97
CA VAL A 411 16.74 -5.92 -29.45
C VAL A 411 16.72 -5.11 -30.76
N GLN A 412 16.37 -5.77 -31.86
CA GLN A 412 16.28 -5.20 -33.22
C GLN A 412 14.85 -4.76 -33.60
N GLY A 413 13.84 -5.29 -32.90
CA GLY A 413 12.42 -4.99 -33.13
C GLY A 413 11.52 -5.65 -32.07
N LEU A 414 10.26 -5.23 -32.02
CA LEU A 414 9.30 -5.67 -31.01
C LEU A 414 8.01 -6.20 -31.65
N VAL A 415 7.59 -7.42 -31.27
CA VAL A 415 6.28 -7.97 -31.63
C VAL A 415 5.36 -7.83 -30.43
N VAL A 416 4.34 -7.00 -30.54
CA VAL A 416 3.37 -6.74 -29.45
C VAL A 416 2.08 -7.47 -29.75
N VAL A 417 1.62 -8.36 -28.86
CA VAL A 417 0.33 -9.05 -29.02
C VAL A 417 -0.66 -8.53 -27.97
N THR A 418 -1.78 -7.95 -28.42
CA THR A 418 -2.85 -7.53 -27.53
C THR A 418 -3.85 -8.66 -27.33
N GLY A 419 -3.70 -9.40 -26.24
CA GLY A 419 -4.49 -10.59 -25.93
C GLY A 419 -3.64 -11.86 -25.90
N ALA A 420 -4.25 -13.00 -25.57
CA ALA A 420 -3.63 -14.30 -25.78
C ALA A 420 -3.47 -14.56 -27.29
N PRO A 421 -2.31 -15.06 -27.78
CA PRO A 421 -2.09 -15.33 -29.19
C PRO A 421 -2.93 -16.53 -29.66
N GLY A 422 -3.45 -16.47 -30.89
CA GLY A 422 -3.95 -17.65 -31.59
C GLY A 422 -2.81 -18.54 -32.09
N GLU A 423 -3.14 -19.68 -32.69
CA GLU A 423 -2.15 -20.62 -33.26
C GLU A 423 -1.22 -19.92 -34.26
N ARG A 424 -1.77 -19.01 -35.08
CA ARG A 424 -1.01 -18.21 -36.06
C ARG A 424 -0.06 -17.23 -35.37
N GLU A 425 -0.55 -16.45 -34.41
CA GLU A 425 0.25 -15.47 -33.68
C GLU A 425 1.34 -16.15 -32.85
N ALA A 426 1.08 -17.35 -32.30
CA ALA A 426 2.06 -18.16 -31.61
C ALA A 426 3.16 -18.69 -32.56
N ALA A 427 2.81 -19.09 -33.78
CA ALA A 427 3.78 -19.49 -34.80
C ALA A 427 4.64 -18.32 -35.29
N GLU A 428 4.04 -17.15 -35.53
CA GLU A 428 4.77 -15.93 -35.92
C GLU A 428 5.69 -15.43 -34.78
N LEU A 429 5.25 -15.49 -33.52
CA LEU A 429 6.11 -15.24 -32.34
C LEU A 429 7.28 -16.22 -32.26
N ALA A 430 7.06 -17.51 -32.48
CA ALA A 430 8.11 -18.52 -32.45
C ALA A 430 9.15 -18.31 -33.58
N ALA A 431 8.72 -17.87 -34.76
CA ALA A 431 9.60 -17.61 -35.90
C ALA A 431 10.40 -16.29 -35.78
N LEU A 432 9.80 -15.22 -35.26
CA LEU A 432 10.47 -13.92 -35.10
C LEU A 432 11.33 -13.85 -33.84
N CYS A 433 10.81 -14.37 -32.72
CA CYS A 433 11.37 -14.17 -31.38
C CYS A 433 11.97 -15.45 -30.77
N GLY A 434 11.97 -16.59 -31.47
CA GLY A 434 12.64 -17.79 -31.00
C GLY A 434 14.18 -17.69 -31.05
N PRO A 435 14.92 -18.55 -30.33
CA PRO A 435 16.38 -18.54 -30.33
C PRO A 435 16.97 -18.68 -31.74
N GLY A 436 17.74 -17.69 -32.18
CA GLY A 436 18.30 -17.62 -33.53
C GLY A 436 17.38 -16.95 -34.57
N GLY A 437 16.22 -16.44 -34.17
CA GLY A 437 15.37 -15.55 -34.97
C GLY A 437 16.03 -14.19 -35.24
N ALA A 438 15.29 -13.30 -35.91
CA ALA A 438 15.82 -12.05 -36.47
C ALA A 438 16.09 -10.92 -35.43
N GLY A 439 16.34 -11.27 -34.16
CA GLY A 439 16.58 -10.31 -33.07
C GLY A 439 15.33 -9.56 -32.59
N TRP A 440 14.14 -10.08 -32.89
CA TRP A 440 12.88 -9.51 -32.42
C TRP A 440 12.51 -10.03 -31.04
N THR A 441 11.86 -9.21 -30.23
CA THR A 441 11.43 -9.57 -28.86
C THR A 441 9.92 -9.49 -28.73
N GLY A 442 9.30 -10.53 -28.17
CA GLY A 442 7.85 -10.64 -28.06
C GLY A 442 7.31 -10.10 -26.74
N LEU A 443 6.27 -9.26 -26.78
CA LEU A 443 5.58 -8.68 -25.63
C LEU A 443 4.07 -9.00 -25.71
N VAL A 444 3.58 -9.93 -24.89
CA VAL A 444 2.19 -10.43 -24.96
C VAL A 444 1.38 -9.96 -23.77
N CYS A 445 0.27 -9.26 -24.02
CA CYS A 445 -0.76 -8.93 -23.02
C CYS A 445 -1.72 -10.12 -22.86
N GLY A 446 -1.25 -11.20 -22.25
CA GLY A 446 -1.94 -12.47 -22.12
C GLY A 446 -0.99 -13.66 -21.92
N GLU A 447 -1.54 -14.82 -21.59
CA GLU A 447 -0.80 -16.09 -21.54
C GLU A 447 -0.23 -16.48 -22.91
N ALA A 448 1.02 -16.94 -22.96
CA ALA A 448 1.65 -17.44 -24.19
C ALA A 448 2.40 -18.77 -23.96
N SER A 449 2.06 -19.76 -24.79
CA SER A 449 2.80 -21.02 -24.91
C SER A 449 4.25 -20.74 -25.33
N GLY A 450 5.23 -21.33 -24.63
CA GLY A 450 6.64 -21.10 -24.91
C GLY A 450 7.20 -19.75 -24.45
N ALA A 451 6.44 -18.92 -23.73
CA ALA A 451 6.99 -17.70 -23.12
C ALA A 451 8.22 -18.00 -22.26
N HIS A 452 9.28 -17.21 -22.45
CA HIS A 452 10.57 -17.37 -21.79
C HIS A 452 10.53 -16.71 -20.41
N TRP A 453 9.99 -15.47 -20.33
CA TRP A 453 9.61 -14.84 -19.06
C TRP A 453 8.09 -14.78 -18.92
N ARG A 454 7.60 -14.89 -17.69
CA ARG A 454 6.17 -14.75 -17.32
C ARG A 454 6.07 -13.77 -16.16
N TRP A 455 5.26 -12.74 -16.32
CA TRP A 455 4.93 -11.76 -15.29
C TRP A 455 3.43 -11.80 -15.02
N TYR A 456 3.03 -11.68 -13.76
CA TYR A 456 1.63 -11.82 -13.34
C TYR A 456 1.11 -10.51 -12.75
N THR A 457 -0.03 -10.01 -13.22
CA THR A 457 -0.57 -8.69 -12.87
C THR A 457 -1.88 -8.76 -12.10
N ASP A 458 -2.06 -7.85 -11.15
CA ASP A 458 -3.24 -7.83 -10.27
C ASP A 458 -4.14 -6.61 -10.48
N ALA A 459 -5.39 -6.69 -10.01
CA ALA A 459 -6.39 -5.62 -10.16
C ALA A 459 -6.13 -4.36 -9.29
N ASN A 460 -5.04 -4.35 -8.51
CA ASN A 460 -4.56 -3.21 -7.74
C ASN A 460 -3.49 -2.41 -8.49
N GLY A 461 -2.80 -3.03 -9.45
CA GLY A 461 -1.72 -2.44 -10.24
C GLY A 461 -0.32 -2.94 -9.90
N HIS A 462 -0.22 -4.14 -9.30
CA HIS A 462 1.04 -4.81 -9.07
C HIS A 462 1.40 -5.75 -10.22
N VAL A 463 2.70 -6.04 -10.36
CA VAL A 463 3.25 -7.06 -11.24
C VAL A 463 4.28 -7.91 -10.49
N ASP A 464 4.07 -9.22 -10.47
CA ASP A 464 5.01 -10.21 -9.94
C ASP A 464 5.96 -10.67 -11.05
N ILE A 465 7.26 -10.73 -10.73
CA ILE A 465 8.31 -11.20 -11.63
C ILE A 465 9.05 -12.38 -10.97
N PRO A 466 8.53 -13.62 -11.05
CA PRO A 466 9.05 -14.75 -10.27
C PRO A 466 10.49 -15.16 -10.59
N VAL A 467 11.01 -14.80 -11.77
CA VAL A 467 12.41 -15.07 -12.14
C VAL A 467 13.42 -14.19 -11.38
N LEU A 468 12.96 -13.11 -10.74
CA LEU A 468 13.74 -12.17 -9.93
C LEU A 468 13.33 -12.15 -8.44
N ASP A 469 12.27 -12.87 -8.08
CA ASP A 469 11.59 -12.83 -6.77
C ASP A 469 11.22 -11.40 -6.31
N VAL A 470 10.57 -10.62 -7.19
CA VAL A 470 10.07 -9.27 -6.87
C VAL A 470 8.61 -9.07 -7.26
N GLN A 471 7.88 -8.33 -6.42
CA GLN A 471 6.60 -7.70 -6.73
C GLN A 471 6.82 -6.19 -6.88
N LEU A 472 6.35 -5.62 -7.99
CA LEU A 472 6.49 -4.20 -8.32
C LEU A 472 5.13 -3.52 -8.47
N THR A 473 5.07 -2.20 -8.32
CA THR A 473 3.92 -1.36 -8.66
C THR A 473 4.11 -0.76 -10.06
N VAL A 474 3.16 -1.03 -10.96
CA VAL A 474 3.19 -0.58 -12.36
C VAL A 474 2.65 0.86 -12.47
N PRO A 475 3.19 1.74 -13.33
CA PRO A 475 2.56 3.04 -13.62
C PRO A 475 1.14 2.94 -14.26
N ALA A 476 0.42 4.07 -14.35
CA ALA A 476 -0.97 4.20 -14.87
C ALA A 476 -1.34 5.65 -15.26
#